data_AF-A0A7W5VWE0-F1
#
_entry.id   AF-A0A7W5VWE0-F1
#
_cell.length_a   1.000
_cell.length_b   1.000
_cell.length_c   1.000
_cell.angle_alpha   90.00
_cell.angle_beta   90.00
_cell.angle_gamma   90.00
#
_symmetry.space_group_name_H-M   'P 1'
#
loop_
_entity.id
_entity.type
_entity.pdbx_description
1 polymer ?
#
loop_
_entity_poly.entity_id
_entity_poly.type
_entity_poly.pdbx_seq_one_letter_code
_entity_poly.pdbx_strand_id
1 'polypeptide(L)'
;METHRFETAADFKKWAKNACKFKLQRYDRIPIGKQTWTYGDGHVVETEYGEKGGNLLVNLGYILAALDGKLKSPGDVQKIEDIDARGGLAFAINFGD
;
A
#
# COMPACT_ATOMS: atom_id res chain seq x y z
N MET A 1 -2.44 -14.77 -5.53
CA MET A 1 -3.02 -13.56 -4.91
C MET A 1 -2.86 -13.64 -3.39
N GLU A 2 -2.27 -12.63 -2.75
CA GLU A 2 -2.10 -12.54 -1.28
C GLU A 2 -2.92 -11.36 -0.76
N THR A 3 -3.53 -11.48 0.41
CA THR A 3 -4.29 -10.39 1.04
C THR A 3 -3.77 -10.16 2.44
N HIS A 4 -3.41 -8.90 2.72
CA HIS A 4 -2.99 -8.45 4.04
C HIS A 4 -4.08 -7.60 4.66
N ARG A 5 -4.36 -7.78 5.95
CA ARG A 5 -5.35 -6.99 6.69
C ARG A 5 -4.66 -6.19 7.77
N PHE A 6 -5.07 -4.94 7.90
CA PHE A 6 -4.54 -3.97 8.85
C PHE A 6 -5.71 -3.25 9.52
N GLU A 7 -5.73 -3.22 10.84
CA GLU A 7 -6.77 -2.51 11.60
C GLU A 7 -6.49 -1.01 11.64
N THR A 8 -5.22 -0.63 11.57
CA THR A 8 -4.78 0.77 11.65
C THR A 8 -3.76 1.11 10.57
N ALA A 9 -3.64 2.42 10.27
CA ALA A 9 -2.58 2.95 9.42
C ALA A 9 -1.19 2.67 10.02
N ALA A 10 -1.07 2.58 11.35
CA ALA A 10 0.18 2.27 12.02
C ALA A 10 0.65 0.82 11.75
N ASP A 11 -0.27 -0.14 11.72
CA ASP A 11 0.05 -1.54 11.40
C ASP A 11 0.49 -1.69 9.95
N PHE A 12 -0.25 -1.05 9.05
CA PHE A 12 0.12 -0.99 7.64
C PHE A 12 1.51 -0.38 7.44
N LYS A 13 1.80 0.75 8.10
CA LYS A 13 3.13 1.40 8.11
C LYS A 13 4.23 0.45 8.54
N LYS A 14 4.03 -0.25 9.66
CA LYS A 14 5.03 -1.18 10.22
C LYS A 14 5.31 -2.33 9.24
N TRP A 15 4.26 -2.89 8.65
CA TRP A 15 4.39 -3.94 7.65
C TRP A 15 5.13 -3.45 6.40
N ALA A 16 4.72 -2.31 5.82
CA ALA A 16 5.33 -1.74 4.62
C ALA A 16 6.81 -1.42 4.86
N LYS A 17 7.15 -0.86 6.03
CA LYS A 17 8.55 -0.57 6.42
C LYS A 17 9.39 -1.84 6.51
N ASN A 18 8.84 -2.91 7.09
CA ASN A 18 9.55 -4.20 7.15
C ASN A 18 9.75 -4.79 5.75
N ALA A 19 8.71 -4.76 4.90
CA ALA A 19 8.80 -5.21 3.52
C ALA A 19 9.92 -4.47 2.75
N CYS A 20 9.98 -3.13 2.87
CA CYS A 20 11.03 -2.29 2.30
C CYS A 20 12.42 -2.58 2.87
N LYS A 21 12.54 -2.65 4.20
CA LYS A 21 13.82 -2.84 4.89
C LYS A 21 14.46 -4.19 4.56
N PHE A 22 13.66 -5.25 4.49
CA PHE A 22 14.16 -6.61 4.26
C PHE A 22 14.18 -7.01 2.78
N LYS A 23 13.80 -6.09 1.86
CA LYS A 23 13.78 -6.31 0.40
C LYS A 23 13.30 -7.71 0.02
N LEU A 24 12.09 -8.05 0.46
CA LEU A 24 11.55 -9.39 0.20
C LEU A 24 11.46 -9.62 -1.31
N GLN A 25 12.19 -10.61 -1.83
CA GLN A 25 12.30 -10.90 -3.28
C GLN A 25 10.94 -11.00 -3.97
N ARG A 26 9.93 -11.51 -3.24
CA ARG A 26 8.56 -11.61 -3.73
C ARG A 26 7.92 -10.27 -4.08
N TYR A 27 8.28 -9.16 -3.44
CA TYR A 27 7.72 -7.82 -3.72
C TYR A 27 8.55 -7.02 -4.72
N ASP A 28 9.84 -7.34 -4.85
CA ASP A 28 10.76 -6.66 -5.77
C ASP A 28 10.50 -7.01 -7.24
N ARG A 29 9.85 -8.16 -7.49
CA ARG A 29 9.58 -8.67 -8.84
C ARG A 29 8.16 -8.45 -9.34
N ILE A 30 7.28 -7.85 -8.53
CA ILE A 30 5.90 -7.57 -8.92
C ILE A 30 5.86 -6.19 -9.55
N PRO A 31 5.67 -6.06 -10.87
CA PRO A 31 5.35 -4.76 -11.47
C PRO A 31 4.03 -4.26 -10.85
N ILE A 32 3.78 -2.94 -10.84
CA ILE A 32 2.43 -2.48 -10.54
C ILE A 32 1.44 -3.10 -11.54
N GLY A 33 0.70 -4.09 -11.06
CA GLY A 33 -0.62 -4.43 -11.55
C GLY A 33 -1.67 -3.75 -10.66
N LYS A 34 -2.95 -4.04 -10.92
CA LYS A 34 -4.05 -3.59 -10.06
C LYS A 34 -3.84 -4.02 -8.61
N GLN A 35 -3.77 -3.05 -7.72
CA GLN A 35 -3.87 -3.28 -6.28
C GLN A 35 -5.28 -2.92 -5.85
N THR A 36 -5.87 -3.73 -4.98
CA THR A 36 -7.22 -3.46 -4.45
C THR A 36 -7.11 -3.14 -2.96
N TRP A 37 -7.59 -1.96 -2.60
CA TRP A 37 -7.73 -1.48 -1.23
C TRP A 37 -9.20 -1.63 -0.85
N THR A 38 -9.50 -2.49 0.10
CA THR A 38 -10.85 -2.61 0.67
C THR A 38 -10.82 -2.12 2.09
N TYR A 39 -11.49 -1.00 2.36
CA TYR A 39 -11.57 -0.44 3.71
C TYR A 39 -12.58 -1.19 4.58
N GLY A 40 -12.49 -1.02 5.90
CA GLY A 40 -13.39 -1.68 6.85
C GLY A 40 -14.87 -1.36 6.65
N ASP A 41 -15.19 -0.19 6.11
CA ASP A 41 -16.55 0.24 5.72
C ASP A 41 -17.05 -0.41 4.41
N GLY A 42 -16.22 -1.24 3.76
CA GLY A 42 -16.52 -1.89 2.48
C GLY A 42 -16.24 -1.03 1.25
N HIS A 43 -15.71 0.19 1.41
CA HIS A 43 -15.27 1.01 0.29
C HIS A 43 -14.09 0.34 -0.41
N VAL A 44 -14.12 0.28 -1.75
CA VAL A 44 -13.07 -0.33 -2.56
C VAL A 44 -12.43 0.70 -3.45
N VAL A 45 -11.10 0.76 -3.42
CA VAL A 45 -10.29 1.58 -4.32
C VAL A 45 -9.32 0.68 -5.06
N GLU A 46 -9.45 0.64 -6.39
CA GLU A 46 -8.40 0.09 -7.24
C GLU A 46 -7.32 1.15 -7.42
N THR A 47 -6.07 0.81 -7.11
CA THR A 47 -4.95 1.73 -7.26
C THR A 47 -3.97 1.20 -8.31
N GLU A 48 -3.76 1.98 -9.37
CA GLU A 48 -2.66 1.82 -10.34
C GLU A 48 -1.58 2.91 -10.17
N TYR A 49 -1.75 3.82 -9.23
CA TYR A 49 -0.80 4.91 -9.01
C TYR A 49 0.44 4.44 -8.25
N GLY A 50 1.57 4.70 -8.88
CA GLY A 50 2.91 4.42 -8.42
C GLY A 50 3.91 4.71 -9.52
N GLU A 51 5.21 4.57 -9.28
CA GLU A 51 6.21 4.84 -10.33
C GLU A 51 5.94 3.91 -11.52
N LYS A 52 5.71 4.47 -12.72
CA LYS A 52 5.39 3.69 -13.92
C LYS A 52 6.53 2.73 -14.23
N GLY A 53 6.23 1.43 -14.28
CA GLY A 53 7.25 0.38 -14.45
C GLY A 53 8.04 0.06 -13.17
N GLY A 54 7.67 0.69 -12.04
CA GLY A 54 8.19 0.37 -10.72
C GLY A 54 7.57 -0.90 -10.17
N ASN A 55 8.30 -1.52 -9.24
CA ASN A 55 7.83 -2.69 -8.53
C ASN A 55 7.04 -2.32 -7.27
N LEU A 56 6.38 -3.31 -6.64
CA LEU A 56 5.64 -3.10 -5.39
C LEU A 56 6.54 -2.50 -4.29
N LEU A 57 7.81 -2.92 -4.21
CA LEU A 57 8.76 -2.44 -3.20
C LEU A 57 9.03 -0.93 -3.30
N VAL A 58 9.28 -0.42 -4.51
CA VAL A 58 9.46 1.01 -4.80
C VAL A 58 8.23 1.80 -4.35
N ASN A 59 7.04 1.23 -4.58
CA ASN A 59 5.78 1.89 -4.25
C ASN A 59 5.44 1.86 -2.77
N LEU A 60 5.77 0.78 -2.05
CA LEU A 60 5.74 0.79 -0.59
C LEU A 60 6.67 1.89 -0.04
N GLY A 61 7.83 2.10 -0.66
CA GLY A 61 8.72 3.22 -0.35
C GLY A 61 8.06 4.59 -0.57
N TYR A 62 7.37 4.77 -1.70
CA TYR A 62 6.59 5.99 -2.01
C TYR A 62 5.48 6.22 -0.97
N ILE A 63 4.67 5.20 -0.69
CA ILE A 63 3.58 5.26 0.29
C ILE A 63 4.13 5.66 1.67
N LEU A 64 5.24 5.07 2.11
CA LEU A 64 5.90 5.44 3.37
C LEU A 64 6.39 6.89 3.36
N ALA A 65 6.89 7.40 2.24
CA ALA A 65 7.33 8.78 2.13
C ALA A 65 6.14 9.78 2.11
N ALA A 66 5.01 9.44 1.50
CA ALA A 66 3.76 10.21 1.64
C ALA A 66 3.31 10.26 3.10
N LEU A 67 3.42 9.13 3.80
CA LEU A 67 3.06 8.98 5.21
C LEU A 67 3.92 9.75 6.19
N ASP A 68 5.21 9.91 5.88
CA ASP A 68 6.14 10.75 6.63
C ASP A 68 5.98 12.24 6.27
N GLY A 69 4.98 12.61 5.46
CA GLY A 69 4.75 13.98 4.99
C GLY A 69 5.81 14.49 3.99
N LYS A 70 6.65 13.60 3.46
CA LYS A 70 7.73 13.92 2.52
C LYS A 70 7.22 14.07 1.08
N LEU A 71 6.11 13.41 0.75
CA LEU A 71 5.45 13.50 -0.55
C LEU A 71 4.04 14.08 -0.37
N LYS A 72 3.96 15.42 -0.33
CA LYS A 72 2.71 16.17 -0.05
C LYS A 72 1.76 16.23 -1.26
N SER A 73 1.41 15.09 -1.84
CA SER A 73 0.23 15.00 -2.69
C SER A 73 -0.99 14.81 -1.79
N PRO A 74 -2.01 15.70 -1.81
CA PRO A 74 -3.18 15.59 -0.93
C PRO A 74 -3.91 14.24 -1.04
N GLY A 75 -3.92 13.64 -2.23
CA GLY A 75 -4.60 12.36 -2.47
C GLY A 75 -3.90 11.15 -1.81
N ASP A 76 -2.59 11.20 -1.61
CA ASP A 76 -1.84 10.08 -1.03
C ASP A 76 -1.91 10.08 0.49
N VAL A 77 -1.95 11.27 1.10
CA VAL A 77 -2.18 11.43 2.55
C VAL A 77 -3.59 10.95 2.90
N GLN A 78 -4.61 11.40 2.17
CA GLN A 78 -6.01 11.07 2.44
C GLN A 78 -6.27 9.56 2.41
N LYS A 79 -5.72 8.82 1.44
CA LYS A 79 -5.92 7.36 1.35
C LYS A 79 -5.44 6.61 2.60
N ILE A 80 -4.40 7.11 3.25
CA ILE A 80 -3.88 6.45 4.43
C ILE A 80 -4.61 6.88 5.70
N GLU A 81 -4.98 8.16 5.80
CA GLU A 81 -5.87 8.63 6.87
C GLU A 81 -7.21 7.89 6.84
N ASP A 82 -7.70 7.56 5.64
CA ASP A 82 -8.90 6.75 5.42
C ASP A 82 -8.80 5.34 6.01
N ILE A 83 -7.60 4.77 6.22
CA ILE A 83 -7.45 3.46 6.88
C ILE A 83 -8.03 3.53 8.29
N ASP A 84 -7.58 4.50 9.09
CA ASP A 84 -8.07 4.64 10.46
C ASP A 84 -9.53 5.11 10.47
N ALA A 85 -9.88 6.06 9.58
CA ALA A 85 -11.23 6.63 9.53
C ALA A 85 -12.30 5.63 9.06
N ARG A 86 -11.94 4.62 8.27
CA ARG A 86 -12.87 3.64 7.70
C ARG A 86 -12.76 2.25 8.33
N GLY A 87 -12.11 2.12 9.48
CA GLY A 87 -12.08 0.87 10.25
C GLY A 87 -11.14 -0.20 9.69
N GLY A 88 -10.04 0.21 9.07
CA GLY A 88 -8.97 -0.66 8.61
C GLY A 88 -8.88 -0.80 7.09
N LEU A 89 -7.95 -1.64 6.64
CA LEU A 89 -7.62 -1.89 5.25
C LEU A 89 -7.30 -3.37 5.00
N ALA A 90 -7.95 -3.96 4.01
CA ALA A 90 -7.48 -5.15 3.33
C ALA A 90 -6.77 -4.75 2.02
N PHE A 91 -5.50 -5.09 1.92
CA PHE A 91 -4.65 -4.82 0.78
C PHE A 91 -4.38 -6.12 0.02
N ALA A 92 -4.92 -6.23 -1.19
CA ALA A 92 -4.75 -7.41 -2.05
C ALA A 92 -3.66 -7.16 -3.09
N ILE A 93 -2.71 -8.09 -3.16
CA ILE A 93 -1.60 -8.10 -4.11
C ILE A 93 -1.77 -9.31 -5.03
N ASN A 94 -1.83 -9.04 -6.33
CA ASN A 94 -1.71 -10.08 -7.33
C ASN A 94 -0.26 -10.19 -7.78
N PHE A 95 0.37 -11.35 -7.60
CA PHE A 95 1.76 -11.59 -7.97
C PHE A 95 1.93 -11.92 -9.45
N GLY A 96 0.83 -12.25 -10.15
CA GLY A 96 0.88 -12.87 -11.48
C GLY A 96 1.47 -14.28 -11.37
N ASP A 97 0.68 -15.29 -11.72
CA ASP A 97 1.25 -16.61 -12.05
C ASP A 97 1.82 -16.56 -13.47
#